data_AF-A0ABC9S7N1-F1
#
_entry.id   AF-A0ABC9S7N1-F1
#
_cell.length_a   1.000
_cell.length_b   1.000
_cell.length_c   1.000
_cell.angle_alpha   90.00
_cell.angle_beta   90.00
_cell.angle_gamma   90.00
#
_symmetry.space_group_name_H-M   'P 1'
#
loop_
_entity.id
_entity.type
_entity.pdbx_description
1 polymer ?
#
loop_
_entity_poly.entity_id
_entity_poly.type
_entity_poly.pdbx_seq_one_letter_code
_entity_poly.pdbx_strand_id
1 'polypeptide(L)' 'MLTIETSKKFDKDLKILIKNGFDLKLLYKVVGNLATEQPLEPKYKDHPLKGALKDFRECHLKPDLLLVYLKNKKTLFF' A
#
# COMPACT_ATOMS: atom_id res chain seq x y z
N MET A 1 11.00 12.40 1.07
CA MET A 1 9.67 11.80 1.32
C MET A 1 8.90 11.84 0.01
N LEU A 2 8.33 10.70 -0.41
CA LEU A 2 7.59 10.57 -1.66
C LEU A 2 6.21 11.23 -1.52
N THR A 3 5.73 11.84 -2.60
CA THR A 3 4.36 12.33 -2.70
C THR A 3 3.40 11.15 -2.74
N ILE A 4 2.32 11.20 -1.98
CA ILE A 4 1.31 10.13 -1.97
C ILE A 4 0.16 10.59 -2.86
N GLU A 5 -0.19 9.76 -3.85
CA GLU A 5 -1.37 9.94 -4.68
C GLU A 5 -2.27 8.70 -4.56
N THR A 6 -3.57 8.93 -4.41
CA THR A 6 -4.57 7.87 -4.27
C THR A 6 -5.53 7.87 -5.46
N SER A 7 -5.95 6.68 -5.86
CA SER A 7 -6.99 6.49 -6.85
C SER A 7 -8.38 6.56 -6.22
N LYS A 8 -9.40 6.92 -7.01
CA LYS A 8 -10.81 6.88 -6.56
C LYS A 8 -11.25 5.50 -6.07
N LYS A 9 -10.64 4.44 -6.63
CA LYS A 9 -10.90 3.06 -6.23
C LYS A 9 -10.32 2.80 -4.84
N PHE A 10 -9.07 3.19 -4.60
CA PHE A 10 -8.43 3.10 -3.29
C PHE A 10 -9.25 3.82 -2.22
N ASP A 11 -9.67 5.07 -2.47
CA ASP A 11 -10.50 5.84 -1.53
C ASP A 11 -11.83 5.15 -1.18
N LYS A 12 -12.46 4.50 -2.17
CA LYS A 12 -13.70 3.75 -1.95
C LYS A 12 -13.46 2.49 -1.11
N ASP A 13 -12.42 1.72 -1.43
CA ASP A 13 -12.08 0.49 -0.73
C ASP A 13 -11.65 0.79 0.71
N LEU A 14 -10.86 1.86 0.92
CA LEU A 14 -10.47 2.33 2.25
C LEU A 14 -11.67 2.69 3.12
N LYS A 15 -12.67 3.38 2.56
CA LYS A 15 -13.92 3.70 3.29
C LYS A 15 -14.67 2.44 3.72
N ILE A 16 -14.72 1.41 2.88
CA ILE A 16 -15.35 0.13 3.21
C ILE A 16 -14.57 -0.55 4.35
N LEU A 17 -13.23 -0.57 4.26
CA LEU A 17 -12.38 -1.15 5.29
C LEU A 17 -12.56 -0.45 6.64
N ILE A 18 -12.56 0.88 6.66
CA ILE A 18 -12.80 1.68 7.88
C ILE A 18 -14.15 1.32 8.49
N LYS A 19 -15.20 1.22 7.66
CA LYS A 19 -16.54 0.85 8.12
C LYS A 19 -16.59 -0.55 8.74
N ASN A 20 -15.73 -1.45 8.28
CA ASN A 20 -15.58 -2.81 8.80
C ASN A 20 -14.58 -2.91 9.97
N GLY A 21 -14.17 -1.79 10.59
CA GLY A 21 -13.29 -1.77 11.75
C GLY A 21 -11.81 -2.00 11.43
N PHE A 22 -11.38 -1.71 10.20
CA PHE A 22 -9.96 -1.77 9.85
C PHE A 22 -9.15 -0.71 10.60
N ASP A 23 -7.97 -1.11 11.11
CA ASP A 23 -7.07 -0.22 11.83
C ASP A 23 -6.24 0.64 10.86
N LEU A 24 -6.61 1.92 10.77
CA LEU A 24 -5.90 2.89 9.96
C LEU A 24 -4.46 3.12 10.41
N LYS A 25 -4.12 2.88 11.69
CA LYS A 25 -2.75 3.06 12.18
C LYS A 25 -1.78 2.12 11.47
N LEU A 26 -2.23 0.91 11.15
CA LEU A 26 -1.44 -0.07 10.40
C LEU A 26 -1.14 0.44 8.99
N LEU A 27 -2.16 0.97 8.30
CA LEU A 27 -2.00 1.54 6.97
C LEU A 27 -1.05 2.75 6.99
N TYR A 28 -1.25 3.69 7.92
CA TYR A 28 -0.38 4.86 8.05
C TYR A 28 1.07 4.48 8.33
N LYS A 29 1.31 3.46 9.15
CA LYS A 29 2.66 2.94 9.41
C LYS A 29 3.32 2.41 8.14
N VAL A 30 2.61 1.56 7.40
CA VAL A 30 3.14 0.95 6.17
C VAL A 30 3.36 2.01 5.08
N VAL A 31 2.37 2.87 4.85
CA VAL A 31 2.46 3.97 3.88
C VAL A 31 3.57 4.95 4.25
N GLY A 32 3.72 5.28 5.54
CA GLY A 32 4.79 6.13 6.04
C GLY A 32 6.18 5.54 5.80
N ASN A 33 6.37 4.25 6.08
CA ASN A 33 7.61 3.54 5.78
C ASN A 33 7.90 3.55 4.27
N LEU A 34 6.90 3.28 3.43
CA LEU A 34 7.05 3.35 1.98
C LEU A 34 7.43 4.76 1.51
N ALA A 35 6.76 5.80 2.03
CA ALA A 35 6.98 7.20 1.65
C ALA A 35 8.33 7.73 2.11
N THR A 36 8.90 7.15 3.16
CA THR A 36 10.25 7.45 3.66
C THR A 36 11.32 6.52 3.10
N GLU A 37 10.94 5.62 2.18
CA GLU A 37 11.84 4.64 1.57
C GLU A 37 12.50 3.70 2.59
N GLN A 38 11.84 3.52 3.73
CA GLN A 38 12.25 2.55 4.73
C GLN A 38 11.83 1.14 4.30
N PRO A 39 12.67 0.13 4.56
CA PRO A 39 12.32 -1.26 4.27
C PRO A 39 11.08 -1.67 5.08
N LEU A 40 10.15 -2.36 4.42
CA LEU A 40 9.01 -2.99 5.10
C LEU A 40 9.48 -4.24 5.85
N GLU A 41 8.89 -4.46 7.02
CA GLU A 41 9.14 -5.68 7.80
C GLU A 41 8.75 -6.93 6.96
N PRO A 42 9.48 -8.05 7.06
CA PRO A 42 9.23 -9.26 6.26
C PRO A 42 7.79 -9.82 6.36
N LYS A 43 7.10 -9.55 7.47
CA LYS A 43 5.70 -9.95 7.69
C LYS A 43 4.73 -9.38 6.65
N TYR A 44 5.06 -8.23 6.04
CA TYR A 44 4.23 -7.61 5.01
C TYR A 44 4.41 -8.27 3.64
N LYS A 45 5.35 -9.21 3.47
CA LYS A 45 5.56 -9.96 2.22
C LYS A 45 5.55 -9.08 0.97
N ASP A 46 6.23 -7.93 1.03
CA ASP A 46 6.30 -6.99 -0.08
C ASP A 46 6.99 -7.64 -1.27
N HIS A 47 6.31 -7.68 -2.42
CA HIS A 47 6.87 -8.25 -3.65
C HIS A 47 6.29 -7.59 -4.91
N PRO A 48 7.05 -7.55 -6.01
CA PRO A 48 6.52 -7.09 -7.29
C PRO A 48 5.49 -8.09 -7.82
N LEU A 49 4.42 -7.54 -8.40
CA LEU A 49 3.44 -8.32 -9.14
C LEU A 49 4.08 -8.86 -10.44
N LYS A 50 3.43 -9.84 -11.07
CA LYS A 50 3.93 -10.48 -12.30
C LYS A 50 3.06 -10.10 -13.50
N GLY A 51 3.61 -10.29 -14.71
CA GLY A 51 2.88 -10.08 -15.97
C GLY A 51 2.69 -8.59 -16.29
N ALA A 52 1.48 -8.22 -16.71
CA ALA A 52 1.12 -6.85 -17.09
C ALA A 52 1.22 -5.85 -15.93
N LEU A 53 1.29 -6.34 -14.68
CA LEU A 53 1.37 -5.53 -13.46
C LEU A 53 2.78 -5.53 -12.85
N LYS A 54 3.83 -5.87 -13.61
CA LYS A 54 5.22 -5.95 -13.12
C LYS A 54 5.74 -4.68 -12.42
N ASP A 55 5.19 -3.53 -12.77
CA ASP A 55 5.57 -2.25 -12.20
C ASP A 55 4.87 -2.01 -10.84
N PHE A 56 3.77 -2.71 -10.58
CA PHE A 56 3.06 -2.68 -9.31
C PHE A 56 3.70 -3.65 -8.31
N ARG A 57 3.58 -3.30 -7.03
CA ARG A 57 3.98 -4.13 -5.90
C ARG A 57 2.77 -4.39 -5.03
N GLU A 58 2.75 -5.53 -4.37
CA GLU A 58 1.76 -5.83 -3.36
C GLU A 58 2.42 -6.18 -2.02
N CYS A 59 1.76 -5.81 -0.94
CA CYS A 59 2.13 -6.19 0.42
C CYS A 59 0.89 -6.57 1.24
N HIS A 60 1.05 -7.52 2.15
CA HIS A 60 0.01 -8.04 3.01
C HIS A 60 -0.09 -7.23 4.30
N LEU A 61 -1.13 -6.42 4.45
CA LEU A 61 -1.43 -5.75 5.73
C LEU A 61 -2.06 -6.73 6.73
N LYS A 62 -2.87 -7.67 6.24
CA LYS A 62 -3.46 -8.80 6.99
C LYS A 62 -3.45 -10.05 6.09
N PRO A 63 -3.72 -11.26 6.63
CA PRO A 63 -3.81 -12.46 5.80
C PRO A 63 -4.73 -12.29 4.57
N ASP A 64 -5.91 -11.68 4.76
CA ASP A 64 -6.89 -11.43 3.71
C ASP A 64 -6.91 -9.98 3.19
N LEU A 65 -5.88 -9.18 3.47
CA LEU A 65 -5.83 -7.78 3.05
C LEU A 65 -4.49 -7.42 2.41
N LEU A 66 -4.57 -7.13 1.11
CA LEU A 66 -3.45 -6.70 0.29
C LEU A 66 -3.50 -5.20 0.04
N LEU A 67 -2.34 -4.56 0.10
CA LEU A 67 -2.12 -3.19 -0.34
C LEU A 67 -1.28 -3.26 -1.61
N VAL A 68 -1.89 -2.88 -2.73
CA VAL A 68 -1.22 -2.74 -4.03
C VAL A 68 -0.79 -1.30 -4.20
N TYR A 69 0.43 -1.08 -4.66
CA TYR A 69 0.95 0.26 -4.90
C TYR A 69 1.98 0.26 -6.04
N LEU A 70 2.17 1.43 -6.63
CA LEU A 70 3.22 1.70 -7.62
C LEU A 70 4.16 2.76 -7.06
N LYS A 71 5.46 2.44 -7.04
CA LYS A 71 6.50 3.36 -6.58
C LYS A 71 7.27 3.94 -7.77
N ASN A 72 7.14 5.25 -7.97
CA ASN A 72 7.97 6.04 -8.89
C ASN A 72 9.04 6.81 -8.12
N LYS A 73 9.95 7.49 -8.85
CA LYS A 73 11.08 8.25 -8.27
C LYS A 73 10.68 9.33 -7.25
N LYS A 74 9.48 9.89 -7.37
CA LYS A 74 8.99 10.98 -6.52
C LYS A 74 7.63 10.71 -5.88
N THR A 75 6.91 9.71 -6.36
CA THR A 75 5.49 9.51 -6.03
C THR A 75 5.18 8.05 -5.73
N LEU A 76 4.35 7.81 -4.72
CA LEU A 76 3.69 6.55 -4.42
C LEU A 76 2.23 6.63 -4.82
N PHE A 77 1.81 5.74 -5.72
CA PHE A 77 0.44 5.64 -6.18
C PHE A 77 -0.24 4.46 -5.51
N PHE A 78 -1.42 4.71 -4.94
CA PHE A 78 -2.29 3.71 -4.30
C PHE A 78 -3.63 3.57 -5.03
#